data_AF-A0A971X760-F1
#
_entry.id   AF-A0A971X760-F1
#
_cell.length_a   1.000
_cell.length_b   1.000
_cell.length_c   1.000
_cell.angle_alpha   90.00
_cell.angle_beta   90.00
_cell.angle_gamma   90.00
#
_symmetry.space_group_name_H-M   'P 1'
#
loop_
_entity.id
_entity.type
_entity.pdbx_description
1 polymer ?
#
loop_
_entity_poly.entity_id
_entity_poly.type
_entity_poly.pdbx_seq_one_letter_code
_entity_poly.pdbx_strand_id
1 'polypeptide(L)'
;MQKNQGEQLQMIKRIFSVVLICVLICASVFQSNADVLSDFQKKLDQIKSQISSNNKKIEKLNDDINWNKYKRDQIVKQLEEIGLKKEEVEERITYLDSVIESLDGAIALAEQEYYEQMELLKARLRVMYKRSTTVWEIEELLKSKSLNEFFIRVQVMKKIAEYDQMLLESIEKKRLEIESLKKQKQMEIEACIEQAKQYQEQIEGLNIDRSNIEMAIKRDTSSKQEYLDRQESLEKESYNVEQQLKNYQSNLTFGGKLIWPMPTNKNIASYYGNRLHPIYKVWKMHTGIDIGSKWNEAIVAAADGNVIYAGARGGYGNTIIIDHGDGITTLYAHINTRGILVKTDQPVKAGEVIAKAGMTGVATGPHLHFEVRKNGVPQNPLDYVKP
;
A
#
# COMPACT_ATOMS: atom_id res chain seq x y z
N MET A 1 -24.48 -41.17 -89.73
CA MET A 1 -24.77 -41.10 -88.27
C MET A 1 -23.55 -41.23 -87.34
N GLN A 2 -22.33 -41.55 -87.82
CA GLN A 2 -21.15 -41.75 -86.94
C GLN A 2 -20.31 -40.49 -86.62
N LYS A 3 -20.43 -39.40 -87.39
CA LYS A 3 -19.64 -38.16 -87.14
C LYS A 3 -20.06 -37.41 -85.86
N ASN A 4 -21.34 -37.52 -85.47
CA ASN A 4 -21.90 -36.80 -84.32
C ASN A 4 -21.54 -37.44 -82.96
N GLN A 5 -21.23 -38.74 -82.93
CA GLN A 5 -20.86 -39.45 -81.69
C GLN A 5 -19.42 -39.11 -81.24
N GLY A 6 -18.49 -38.88 -82.18
CA GLY A 6 -17.10 -38.53 -81.86
C GLY A 6 -16.96 -37.12 -81.27
N GLU A 7 -17.72 -36.15 -81.79
CA GLU A 7 -17.76 -34.78 -81.28
C GLU A 7 -18.45 -34.72 -79.91
N GLN A 8 -19.54 -35.46 -79.70
CA GLN A 8 -20.17 -35.59 -78.38
C GLN A 8 -19.23 -36.22 -77.34
N LEU A 9 -18.47 -37.27 -77.72
CA LEU A 9 -17.52 -37.91 -76.81
C LEU A 9 -16.35 -36.98 -76.43
N GLN A 10 -15.87 -36.17 -77.37
CA GLN A 10 -14.85 -35.14 -77.09
C GLN A 10 -15.40 -34.00 -76.22
N MET A 11 -16.66 -33.60 -76.44
CA MET A 11 -17.32 -32.56 -75.64
C MET A 11 -17.54 -33.03 -74.19
N ILE A 12 -17.99 -34.27 -73.99
CA ILE A 12 -18.15 -34.88 -72.66
C ILE A 12 -16.80 -34.99 -71.94
N LYS A 13 -15.74 -35.43 -72.63
CA LYS A 13 -14.38 -35.49 -72.03
C LYS A 13 -13.87 -34.10 -71.62
N ARG A 14 -14.12 -33.05 -72.41
CA ARG A 14 -13.75 -31.67 -72.07
C ARG A 14 -14.53 -31.15 -70.86
N ILE A 15 -15.84 -31.37 -70.81
CA ILE A 15 -16.69 -30.98 -69.67
C ILE A 15 -16.25 -31.70 -68.39
N PHE A 16 -16.00 -33.01 -68.46
CA PHE A 16 -15.53 -33.79 -67.31
C PHE A 16 -14.16 -33.32 -66.80
N SER A 17 -13.25 -32.97 -67.72
CA SER A 17 -11.93 -32.43 -67.37
C SER A 17 -12.03 -31.07 -66.67
N VAL A 18 -12.91 -30.18 -67.13
CA VAL A 18 -13.16 -28.87 -66.52
C VAL A 18 -13.80 -29.01 -65.14
N VAL A 19 -14.78 -29.91 -64.99
CA VAL A 19 -15.41 -30.18 -63.68
C VAL A 19 -14.40 -30.77 -62.69
N LEU A 20 -13.54 -31.69 -63.12
CA LEU A 20 -12.49 -32.26 -62.28
C LEU A 20 -11.47 -31.20 -61.84
N ILE A 21 -11.08 -30.30 -62.74
CA ILE A 21 -10.20 -29.17 -62.42
C ILE A 21 -10.89 -28.21 -61.45
N CYS A 22 -12.16 -27.89 -61.64
CA CYS A 22 -12.93 -27.06 -60.70
C CYS A 22 -13.08 -27.74 -59.33
N VAL A 23 -13.29 -29.06 -59.28
CA VAL A 23 -13.37 -29.82 -58.03
C VAL A 23 -12.01 -29.87 -57.32
N LEU A 24 -10.90 -30.01 -58.05
CA LEU A 24 -9.55 -29.96 -57.50
C LEU A 24 -9.16 -28.56 -57.01
N ILE A 25 -9.54 -27.50 -57.74
CA ILE A 25 -9.36 -26.10 -57.32
C ILE A 25 -10.20 -25.84 -56.07
N CYS A 26 -11.47 -26.22 -56.05
CA CYS A 26 -12.32 -26.12 -54.87
C CYS A 26 -11.70 -26.90 -53.69
N ALA A 27 -11.28 -28.15 -53.87
CA ALA A 27 -10.67 -28.96 -52.81
C ALA A 27 -9.38 -28.32 -52.25
N SER A 28 -8.54 -27.74 -53.12
CA SER A 28 -7.32 -27.03 -52.70
C SER A 28 -7.60 -25.74 -51.92
N VAL A 29 -8.62 -24.97 -52.33
CA VAL A 29 -9.08 -23.76 -51.62
C VAL A 29 -9.75 -24.10 -50.29
N PHE A 30 -10.47 -25.23 -50.21
CA PHE A 30 -11.06 -25.73 -48.97
C PHE A 30 -9.99 -26.22 -47.98
N GLN A 31 -8.94 -26.92 -48.44
CA GLN A 31 -7.83 -27.34 -47.58
C GLN A 31 -7.04 -26.14 -47.05
N SER A 32 -6.73 -25.14 -47.88
CA SER A 32 -5.99 -23.95 -47.44
C SER A 32 -6.78 -23.13 -46.40
N ASN A 33 -8.10 -23.03 -46.53
CA ASN A 33 -8.94 -22.32 -45.57
C ASN A 33 -9.08 -23.06 -44.23
N ALA A 34 -9.08 -24.39 -44.23
CA ALA A 34 -9.11 -25.20 -43.02
C ALA A 34 -7.79 -25.11 -42.22
N ASP A 35 -6.64 -25.09 -42.90
CA ASP A 35 -5.33 -24.93 -42.26
C ASP A 35 -5.19 -23.56 -41.59
N VAL A 36 -5.63 -22.49 -42.24
CA VAL A 36 -5.62 -21.12 -41.67
C VAL A 36 -6.50 -21.01 -40.43
N LEU A 37 -7.67 -21.65 -40.44
CA LEU A 37 -8.59 -21.68 -39.30
C LEU A 37 -8.00 -22.46 -38.11
N SER A 38 -7.33 -23.58 -38.38
CA SER A 38 -6.60 -24.36 -37.37
C SER A 38 -5.47 -23.53 -36.72
N ASP A 39 -4.75 -22.75 -37.51
CA ASP A 39 -3.64 -21.93 -37.01
C ASP A 39 -4.10 -20.76 -36.13
N PHE A 40 -5.21 -20.10 -36.46
CA PHE A 40 -5.80 -19.11 -35.57
C PHE A 40 -6.30 -19.73 -34.25
N GLN A 41 -6.90 -20.92 -34.32
CA GLN A 41 -7.32 -21.66 -33.12
C GLN A 41 -6.13 -22.00 -32.22
N LYS A 42 -5.02 -22.49 -32.79
CA LYS A 42 -3.78 -22.78 -32.05
C LYS A 42 -3.20 -21.52 -31.38
N LYS A 43 -3.16 -20.39 -32.08
CA LYS A 43 -2.71 -19.10 -31.50
C LYS A 43 -3.58 -18.69 -30.32
N LEU A 44 -4.88 -18.85 -30.44
CA LEU A 44 -5.84 -18.50 -29.40
C LEU A 44 -5.67 -19.38 -28.16
N ASP A 45 -5.42 -20.69 -28.33
CA ASP A 45 -5.12 -21.61 -27.23
C ASP A 45 -3.78 -21.28 -26.55
N GLN A 46 -2.76 -20.90 -27.34
CA GLN A 46 -1.47 -20.43 -26.80
C GLN A 46 -1.65 -19.16 -25.96
N ILE A 47 -2.39 -18.17 -26.45
CA ILE A 47 -2.65 -16.92 -25.72
C ILE A 47 -3.42 -17.20 -24.42
N LYS A 48 -4.47 -18.04 -24.47
CA LYS A 48 -5.21 -18.45 -23.26
C LYS A 48 -4.31 -19.13 -22.22
N SER A 49 -3.39 -19.99 -22.66
CA SER A 49 -2.42 -20.64 -21.78
C SER A 49 -1.48 -19.61 -21.12
N GLN A 50 -1.00 -18.64 -21.89
CA GLN A 50 -0.19 -17.54 -21.36
C GLN A 50 -0.95 -16.68 -20.34
N ILE A 51 -2.22 -16.34 -20.62
CA ILE A 51 -3.09 -15.62 -19.67
C ILE A 51 -3.25 -16.41 -18.37
N SER A 52 -3.51 -17.73 -18.46
CA SER A 52 -3.64 -18.59 -17.27
C SER A 52 -2.35 -18.63 -16.45
N SER A 53 -1.19 -18.77 -17.10
CA SER A 53 0.12 -18.71 -16.45
C SER A 53 0.36 -17.37 -15.75
N ASN A 54 -0.03 -16.27 -16.41
CA ASN A 54 0.14 -14.92 -15.89
C ASN A 54 -0.74 -14.65 -14.67
N ASN A 55 -1.99 -15.13 -14.69
CA ASN A 55 -2.91 -15.04 -13.55
C ASN A 55 -2.36 -15.74 -12.32
N LYS A 56 -1.77 -16.94 -12.47
CA LYS A 56 -1.11 -17.65 -11.35
C LYS A 56 0.04 -16.85 -10.74
N LYS A 57 0.81 -16.12 -11.57
CA LYS A 57 1.90 -15.26 -11.09
C LYS A 57 1.36 -14.02 -10.36
N ILE A 58 0.31 -13.40 -10.88
CA ILE A 58 -0.35 -12.25 -10.26
C ILE A 58 -0.93 -12.64 -8.90
N GLU A 59 -1.59 -13.80 -8.80
CA GLU A 59 -2.13 -14.35 -7.55
C GLU A 59 -1.01 -14.55 -6.52
N LYS A 60 0.07 -15.24 -6.90
CA LYS A 60 1.23 -15.44 -6.04
C LYS A 60 1.84 -14.13 -5.53
N LEU A 61 2.05 -13.16 -6.43
CA LEU A 61 2.57 -11.84 -6.05
C LEU A 61 1.60 -11.10 -5.11
N ASN A 62 0.30 -11.27 -5.30
CA ASN A 62 -0.70 -10.67 -4.43
C ASN A 62 -0.63 -11.26 -3.02
N ASP A 63 -0.46 -12.57 -2.90
CA ASP A 63 -0.28 -13.26 -1.62
C ASP A 63 1.02 -12.82 -0.93
N ASP A 64 2.12 -12.77 -1.68
CA ASP A 64 3.42 -12.29 -1.18
C ASP A 64 3.34 -10.83 -0.67
N ILE A 65 2.68 -9.94 -1.42
CA ILE A 65 2.45 -8.55 -1.00
C ILE A 65 1.61 -8.48 0.27
N ASN A 66 0.52 -9.24 0.35
CA ASN A 66 -0.37 -9.23 1.52
C ASN A 66 0.33 -9.77 2.76
N TRP A 67 1.10 -10.85 2.61
CA TRP A 67 1.90 -11.43 3.69
C TRP A 67 2.97 -10.46 4.19
N ASN A 68 3.69 -9.80 3.28
CA ASN A 68 4.69 -8.82 3.63
C ASN A 68 4.08 -7.57 4.29
N LYS A 69 2.89 -7.12 3.85
CA LYS A 69 2.15 -6.05 4.55
C LYS A 69 1.77 -6.46 5.98
N TYR A 70 1.26 -7.67 6.16
CA TYR A 70 0.96 -8.19 7.49
C TYR A 70 2.20 -8.21 8.39
N LYS A 71 3.33 -8.71 7.90
CA LYS A 71 4.60 -8.70 8.64
C LYS A 71 5.06 -7.30 9.01
N ARG A 72 5.01 -6.36 8.06
CA ARG A 72 5.33 -4.95 8.32
C ARG A 72 4.44 -4.40 9.44
N ASP A 73 3.15 -4.70 9.42
CA ASP A 73 2.20 -4.21 10.43
C ASP A 73 2.48 -4.84 11.81
N GLN A 74 2.95 -6.10 11.87
CA GLN A 74 3.43 -6.68 13.13
C GLN A 74 4.68 -5.97 13.67
N ILE A 75 5.64 -5.65 12.78
CA ILE A 75 6.86 -4.92 13.18
C ILE A 75 6.51 -3.51 13.69
N VAL A 76 5.56 -2.83 13.04
CA VAL A 76 5.09 -1.50 13.50
C VAL A 76 4.51 -1.59 14.91
N LYS A 77 3.70 -2.61 15.22
CA LYS A 77 3.19 -2.83 16.58
C LYS A 77 4.31 -3.08 17.58
N GLN A 78 5.31 -3.89 17.21
CA GLN A 78 6.47 -4.13 18.07
C GLN A 78 7.28 -2.85 18.32
N LEU A 79 7.45 -2.01 17.29
CA LEU A 79 8.10 -0.70 17.41
C LEU A 79 7.33 0.22 18.37
N GLU A 80 6.00 0.25 18.29
CA GLU A 80 5.15 1.02 19.22
C GLU A 80 5.30 0.52 20.66
N GLU A 81 5.22 -0.80 20.88
CA GLU A 81 5.37 -1.39 22.21
C GLU A 81 6.75 -1.14 22.83
N ILE A 82 7.83 -1.28 22.05
CA ILE A 82 9.19 -1.02 22.52
C ILE A 82 9.42 0.48 22.73
N GLY A 83 8.85 1.32 21.86
CA GLY A 83 8.88 2.77 22.00
C GLY A 83 8.30 3.23 23.33
N LEU A 84 7.12 2.72 23.70
CA LEU A 84 6.48 3.03 24.98
C LEU A 84 7.32 2.56 26.18
N LYS A 85 7.90 1.35 26.12
CA LYS A 85 8.79 0.85 27.18
C LYS A 85 10.05 1.70 27.33
N LYS A 86 10.58 2.20 26.21
CA LYS A 86 11.75 3.10 26.22
C LYS A 86 11.40 4.43 26.86
N GLU A 87 10.25 5.01 26.51
CA GLU A 87 9.75 6.26 27.09
C GLU A 87 9.54 6.13 28.61
N GLU A 88 8.94 5.04 29.08
CA GLU A 88 8.77 4.76 30.52
C GLU A 88 10.12 4.72 31.27
N VAL A 89 11.15 4.11 30.67
CA VAL A 89 12.49 4.05 31.25
C VAL A 89 13.16 5.44 31.24
N GLU A 90 12.99 6.23 30.18
CA GLU A 90 13.53 7.59 30.09
C GLU A 90 12.86 8.54 31.10
N GLU A 91 11.56 8.41 31.33
CA GLU A 91 10.85 9.11 32.41
C GLU A 91 11.37 8.70 33.79
N ARG A 92 11.64 7.39 33.98
CA ARG A 92 12.21 6.89 35.23
C ARG A 92 13.60 7.46 35.49
N ILE A 93 14.45 7.57 34.48
CA ILE A 93 15.77 8.22 34.59
C ILE A 93 15.60 9.66 35.05
N THR A 94 14.74 10.43 34.37
CA THR A 94 14.46 11.83 34.70
C THR A 94 13.98 11.99 36.14
N TYR A 95 13.09 11.11 36.59
CA TYR A 95 12.62 11.08 37.97
C TYR A 95 13.76 10.80 38.95
N LEU A 96 14.59 9.78 38.70
CA LEU A 96 15.70 9.42 39.58
C LEU A 96 16.75 10.54 39.66
N ASP A 97 17.05 11.21 38.54
CA ASP A 97 17.94 12.37 38.50
C ASP A 97 17.39 13.51 39.39
N SER A 98 16.09 13.81 39.30
CA SER A 98 15.46 14.84 40.15
C SER A 98 15.53 14.49 41.65
N VAL A 99 15.44 13.20 41.97
CA VAL A 99 15.59 12.71 43.34
C VAL A 99 17.04 12.91 43.80
N ILE A 100 18.04 12.58 42.98
CA ILE A 100 19.45 12.80 43.32
C ILE A 100 19.74 14.28 43.54
N GLU A 101 19.21 15.17 42.69
CA GLU A 101 19.37 16.61 42.84
C GLU A 101 18.76 17.10 44.17
N SER A 102 17.58 16.59 44.54
CA SER A 102 16.97 16.92 45.84
C SER A 102 17.81 16.43 47.03
N LEU A 103 18.44 15.25 46.91
CA LEU A 103 19.33 14.69 47.93
C LEU A 103 20.62 15.49 48.05
N ASP A 104 21.18 15.98 46.94
CA ASP A 104 22.34 16.86 46.93
C ASP A 104 22.02 18.20 47.61
N GLY A 105 20.83 18.75 47.37
CA GLY A 105 20.33 19.92 48.11
C GLY A 105 20.20 19.66 49.61
N ALA A 106 19.70 18.49 50.01
CA ALA A 106 19.59 18.10 51.42
C ALA A 106 20.96 17.92 52.09
N ILE A 107 21.95 17.35 51.38
CA ILE A 107 23.33 17.27 51.87
C ILE A 107 23.91 18.67 52.06
N ALA A 108 23.78 19.56 51.08
CA ALA A 108 24.32 20.91 51.16
C ALA A 108 23.76 21.69 52.37
N LEU A 109 22.45 21.55 52.64
CA LEU A 109 21.82 22.12 53.84
C LEU A 109 22.35 21.49 55.13
N ALA A 110 22.48 20.16 55.19
CA ALA A 110 23.02 19.47 56.36
C ALA A 110 24.50 19.83 56.63
N GLU A 111 25.31 20.00 55.57
CA GLU A 111 26.69 20.47 55.66
C GLU A 111 26.75 21.92 56.15
N GLN A 112 25.86 22.79 55.68
CA GLN A 112 25.78 24.16 56.18
C GLN A 112 25.42 24.19 57.67
N GLU A 113 24.39 23.46 58.09
CA GLU A 113 24.03 23.32 59.50
C GLU A 113 25.21 22.83 60.34
N TYR A 114 25.96 21.84 59.84
CA TYR A 114 27.17 21.35 60.48
C TYR A 114 28.23 22.46 60.68
N TYR A 115 28.54 23.23 59.63
CA TYR A 115 29.52 24.31 59.71
C TYR A 115 29.09 25.41 60.69
N GLU A 116 27.81 25.77 60.71
CA GLU A 116 27.26 26.75 61.65
C GLU A 116 27.38 26.26 63.10
N GLN A 117 27.03 25.00 63.37
CA GLN A 117 27.18 24.40 64.70
C GLN A 117 28.65 24.31 65.12
N MET A 118 29.55 23.99 64.18
CA MET A 118 30.99 23.94 64.41
C MET A 118 31.57 25.32 64.73
N GLU A 119 31.16 26.38 64.02
CA GLU A 119 31.58 27.74 64.33
C GLU A 119 31.01 28.24 65.66
N LEU A 120 29.76 27.88 66.00
CA LEU A 120 29.18 28.17 67.31
C LEU A 120 29.96 27.48 68.44
N LEU A 121 30.35 26.22 68.23
CA LEU A 121 31.22 25.47 69.14
C LEU A 121 32.58 26.15 69.29
N LYS A 122 33.26 26.49 68.19
CA LYS A 122 34.54 27.21 68.21
C LYS A 122 34.42 28.57 68.87
N ALA A 123 33.33 29.30 68.65
CA ALA A 123 33.05 30.58 69.30
C ALA A 123 32.86 30.40 70.81
N ARG A 124 32.09 29.39 71.23
CA ARG A 124 31.91 29.00 72.64
C ARG A 124 33.27 28.67 73.27
N LEU A 125 34.08 27.82 72.63
CA LEU A 125 35.44 27.48 73.06
C LEU A 125 36.36 28.71 73.12
N ARG A 126 36.30 29.61 72.14
CA ARG A 126 37.06 30.87 72.13
C ARG A 126 36.65 31.81 73.25
N VAL A 127 35.36 31.93 73.56
CA VAL A 127 34.88 32.75 74.69
C VAL A 127 35.33 32.14 76.02
N MET A 128 35.24 30.82 76.15
CA MET A 128 35.76 30.10 77.32
C MET A 128 37.27 30.32 77.46
N TYR A 129 38.02 30.26 76.36
CA TYR A 129 39.46 30.52 76.32
C TYR A 129 39.81 32.00 76.60
N LYS A 130 39.09 32.98 76.06
CA LYS A 130 39.39 34.42 76.25
C LYS A 130 38.98 34.96 77.61
N ARG A 131 37.95 34.39 78.24
CA ARG A 131 37.56 34.72 79.62
C ARG A 131 38.45 34.03 80.66
N SER A 132 39.25 33.04 80.25
CA SER A 132 40.33 32.47 81.04
C SER A 132 41.67 33.01 80.56
N THR A 133 42.20 34.04 81.21
CA THR A 133 43.65 34.13 81.28
C THR A 133 44.13 32.81 81.92
N THR A 134 44.86 32.02 81.11
CA THR A 134 45.42 30.67 81.29
C THR A 134 44.54 29.42 81.03
N VAL A 135 45.06 28.63 80.07
CA VAL A 135 44.79 27.24 79.68
C VAL A 135 44.06 26.39 80.73
N TRP A 136 42.88 25.84 80.41
CA TRP A 136 42.19 24.71 81.11
C TRP A 136 42.34 24.61 82.64
N GLU A 137 42.38 25.73 83.35
CA GLU A 137 42.63 25.70 84.79
C GLU A 137 41.31 25.61 85.56
N ILE A 138 41.26 24.63 86.46
CA ILE A 138 40.23 24.36 87.47
C ILE A 138 39.90 25.64 88.30
N GLU A 139 40.71 26.69 88.21
CA GLU A 139 40.55 28.00 88.84
C GLU A 139 39.22 28.72 88.57
N GLU A 140 38.68 28.69 87.35
CA GLU A 140 37.40 29.38 87.07
C GLU A 140 36.19 28.63 87.66
N LEU A 141 36.31 27.31 87.78
CA LEU A 141 35.38 26.51 88.57
C LEU A 141 35.56 26.81 90.06
N LEU A 142 36.81 26.93 90.55
CA LEU A 142 37.14 27.27 91.94
C LEU A 142 36.75 28.71 92.36
N LYS A 143 36.52 29.63 91.42
CA LYS A 143 35.91 30.96 91.68
C LYS A 143 34.42 30.90 92.02
N SER A 144 33.80 29.72 91.98
CA SER A 144 32.42 29.51 92.47
C SER A 144 32.29 29.97 93.92
N LYS A 145 31.21 30.68 94.27
CA LYS A 145 31.00 31.19 95.64
C LYS A 145 30.59 30.07 96.61
N SER A 146 30.26 28.88 96.11
CA SER A 146 29.89 27.71 96.90
C SER A 146 30.19 26.40 96.15
N LEU A 147 30.38 25.31 96.89
CA LEU A 147 30.53 23.95 96.32
C LEU A 147 29.33 23.57 95.44
N ASN A 148 28.12 24.02 95.76
CA ASN A 148 26.93 23.77 94.95
C ASN A 148 27.03 24.44 93.57
N GLU A 149 27.51 25.69 93.53
CA GLU A 149 27.71 26.43 92.28
C GLU A 149 28.82 25.81 91.42
N PHE A 150 29.90 25.31 92.04
CA PHE A 150 30.93 24.51 91.37
C PHE A 150 30.34 23.28 90.67
N PHE A 151 29.57 22.46 91.41
CA PHE A 151 28.99 21.23 90.87
C PHE A 151 27.99 21.49 89.75
N ILE A 152 27.15 22.54 89.87
CA ILE A 152 26.22 22.94 88.81
C ILE A 152 26.98 23.30 87.52
N ARG A 153 28.07 24.07 87.61
CA ARG A 153 28.87 24.45 86.44
C ARG A 153 29.52 23.24 85.75
N VAL A 154 30.10 22.31 86.53
CA VAL A 154 30.67 21.05 85.99
C VAL A 154 29.60 20.20 85.30
N GLN A 155 28.41 20.08 85.91
CA GLN A 155 27.30 19.32 85.30
C GLN A 155 26.80 19.96 84.00
N VAL A 156 26.67 21.30 83.96
CA VAL A 156 26.26 22.02 82.75
C VAL A 156 27.30 21.85 81.63
N MET A 157 28.59 21.97 81.94
CA MET A 157 29.67 21.73 80.96
C MET A 157 29.62 20.31 80.40
N LYS A 158 29.44 19.30 81.26
CA LYS A 158 29.32 17.90 80.84
C LYS A 158 28.13 17.69 79.90
N LYS A 159 26.95 18.22 80.25
CA LYS A 159 25.75 18.13 79.40
C LYS A 159 25.92 18.81 78.04
N ILE A 160 26.65 19.94 77.99
CA ILE A 160 26.94 20.63 76.73
C ILE A 160 27.85 19.78 75.84
N ALA A 161 28.92 19.22 76.39
CA ALA A 161 29.83 18.35 75.62
C ALA A 161 29.16 17.07 75.12
N GLU A 162 28.33 16.43 75.95
CA GLU A 162 27.53 15.26 75.56
C GLU A 162 26.54 15.61 74.43
N TYR A 163 25.85 16.74 74.52
CA TYR A 163 24.93 17.19 73.48
C TYR A 163 25.65 17.50 72.15
N ASP A 164 26.78 18.20 72.20
CA ASP A 164 27.57 18.54 71.01
C ASP A 164 28.13 17.28 70.34
N GLN A 165 28.59 16.28 71.11
CA GLN A 165 29.02 14.98 70.56
C GLN A 165 27.86 14.23 69.88
N MET A 166 26.71 14.14 70.54
CA MET A 166 25.52 13.48 69.98
C MET A 166 25.05 14.14 68.68
N LEU A 167 25.13 15.48 68.60
CA LEU A 167 24.76 16.22 67.39
C LEU A 167 25.70 15.88 66.23
N LEU A 168 27.02 15.86 66.47
CA LEU A 168 28.02 15.51 65.44
C LEU A 168 27.83 14.08 64.92
N GLU A 169 27.65 13.11 65.82
CA GLU A 169 27.38 11.72 65.44
C GLU A 169 26.09 11.58 64.62
N SER A 170 25.04 12.34 64.96
CA SER A 170 23.77 12.31 64.22
C SER A 170 23.89 12.87 62.80
N ILE A 171 24.70 13.91 62.60
CA ILE A 171 24.96 14.52 61.29
C ILE A 171 25.80 13.58 60.43
N GLU A 172 26.88 13.02 60.99
CA GLU A 172 27.74 12.08 60.27
C GLU A 172 26.97 10.84 59.81
N LYS A 173 26.10 10.30 60.67
CA LYS A 173 25.23 9.17 60.32
C LYS A 173 24.27 9.52 59.17
N LYS A 174 23.61 10.68 59.22
CA LYS A 174 22.71 11.13 58.14
C LYS A 174 23.46 11.33 56.82
N ARG A 175 24.67 11.88 56.85
CA ARG A 175 25.50 12.06 55.65
C ARG A 175 25.80 10.72 54.98
N LEU A 176 26.26 9.73 55.77
CA LEU A 176 26.56 8.39 55.25
C LEU A 176 25.32 7.70 54.67
N GLU A 177 24.15 7.88 55.29
CA GLU A 177 22.88 7.35 54.80
C GLU A 177 22.49 7.97 53.45
N ILE A 178 22.60 9.29 53.29
CA ILE A 178 22.28 9.97 52.03
C ILE A 178 23.29 9.62 50.93
N GLU A 179 24.58 9.56 51.23
CA GLU A 179 25.61 9.11 50.27
C GLU A 179 25.34 7.69 49.77
N SER A 180 24.97 6.78 50.68
CA SER A 180 24.60 5.40 50.33
C SER A 180 23.37 5.37 49.41
N LEU A 181 22.34 6.15 49.73
CA LEU A 181 21.12 6.26 48.91
C LEU A 181 21.43 6.82 47.52
N LYS A 182 22.24 7.88 47.43
CA LYS A 182 22.65 8.47 46.14
C LYS A 182 23.40 7.45 45.29
N LYS A 183 24.33 6.70 45.87
CA LYS A 183 25.05 5.63 45.16
C LYS A 183 24.10 4.56 44.63
N GLN A 184 23.11 4.14 45.43
CA GLN A 184 22.10 3.17 45.00
C GLN A 184 21.25 3.71 43.84
N LYS A 185 20.85 5.00 43.90
CA LYS A 185 20.06 5.65 42.84
C LYS A 185 20.87 5.84 41.56
N GLN A 186 22.15 6.16 41.67
CA GLN A 186 23.07 6.24 40.53
C GLN A 186 23.22 4.89 39.82
N MET A 187 23.36 3.80 40.57
CA MET A 187 23.37 2.44 40.02
C MET A 187 22.04 2.09 39.32
N GLU A 188 20.91 2.53 39.88
CA GLU A 188 19.58 2.35 39.26
C GLU A 188 19.50 3.11 37.92
N ILE A 189 20.00 4.34 37.85
CA ILE A 189 20.08 5.13 36.60
C ILE A 189 20.96 4.44 35.56
N GLU A 190 22.15 3.98 35.94
CA GLU A 190 23.07 3.28 35.02
C GLU A 190 22.41 2.04 34.41
N ALA A 191 21.67 1.28 35.22
CA ALA A 191 20.89 0.13 34.74
C ALA A 191 19.76 0.55 33.77
N CYS A 192 19.05 1.64 34.08
CA CYS A 192 18.02 2.20 33.19
C CYS A 192 18.61 2.69 31.86
N ILE A 193 19.78 3.35 31.87
CA ILE A 193 20.46 3.82 30.66
C ILE A 193 20.83 2.62 29.76
N GLU A 194 21.38 1.55 30.34
CA GLU A 194 21.72 0.35 29.58
C GLU A 194 20.45 -0.31 29.00
N GLN A 195 19.36 -0.35 29.75
CA GLN A 195 18.08 -0.85 29.25
C GLN A 195 17.52 0.01 28.10
N ALA A 196 17.58 1.34 28.22
CA ALA A 196 17.14 2.25 27.17
C ALA A 196 17.98 2.09 25.89
N LYS A 197 19.28 1.84 26.03
CA LYS A 197 20.19 1.52 24.92
C LYS A 197 19.81 0.20 24.23
N GLN A 198 19.51 -0.85 24.99
CA GLN A 198 19.04 -2.12 24.43
C GLN A 198 17.74 -1.96 23.64
N TYR A 199 16.79 -1.15 24.13
CA TYR A 199 15.59 -0.84 23.37
C TYR A 199 15.88 -0.03 22.11
N GLN A 200 16.83 0.91 22.16
CA GLN A 200 17.26 1.68 21.00
C GLN A 200 17.83 0.77 19.89
N GLU A 201 18.70 -0.18 20.25
CA GLU A 201 19.27 -1.16 19.32
C GLU A 201 18.18 -2.07 18.71
N GLN A 202 17.20 -2.50 19.52
CA GLN A 202 16.06 -3.28 19.02
C GLN A 202 15.20 -2.47 18.03
N ILE A 203 14.92 -1.20 18.33
CA ILE A 203 14.19 -0.29 17.44
C ILE A 203 14.94 -0.13 16.11
N GLU A 204 16.26 0.04 16.14
CA GLU A 204 17.06 0.16 14.93
C GLU A 204 17.01 -1.11 14.07
N GLY A 205 17.16 -2.29 14.69
CA GLY A 205 17.02 -3.58 14.01
C GLY A 205 15.65 -3.75 13.36
N LEU A 206 14.57 -3.48 14.09
CA LEU A 206 13.19 -3.55 13.58
C LEU A 206 12.94 -2.55 12.45
N ASN A 207 13.52 -1.36 12.49
CA ASN A 207 13.41 -0.38 11.41
C ASN A 207 14.11 -0.84 10.12
N ILE A 208 15.27 -1.51 10.25
CA ILE A 208 15.95 -2.13 9.10
C ILE A 208 15.09 -3.24 8.50
N ASP A 209 14.53 -4.13 9.32
CA ASP A 209 13.65 -5.21 8.86
C ASP A 209 12.40 -4.66 8.18
N ARG A 210 11.78 -3.63 8.76
CA ARG A 210 10.65 -2.92 8.15
C ARG A 210 11.02 -2.34 6.79
N SER A 211 12.16 -1.69 6.67
CA SER A 211 12.64 -1.11 5.41
C SER A 211 12.84 -2.18 4.33
N ASN A 212 13.45 -3.30 4.69
CA ASN A 212 13.64 -4.45 3.79
C ASN A 212 12.29 -4.99 3.27
N ILE A 213 11.29 -5.10 4.14
CA ILE A 213 9.95 -5.55 3.77
C ILE A 213 9.25 -4.52 2.87
N GLU A 214 9.36 -3.23 3.16
CA GLU A 214 8.80 -2.16 2.32
C GLU A 214 9.40 -2.17 0.91
N MET A 215 10.71 -2.41 0.79
CA MET A 215 11.38 -2.59 -0.50
C MET A 215 10.86 -3.83 -1.25
N ALA A 216 10.67 -4.96 -0.56
CA ALA A 216 10.10 -6.17 -1.15
C ALA A 216 8.67 -5.92 -1.66
N ILE A 217 7.80 -5.29 -0.86
CA ILE A 217 6.45 -4.90 -1.26
C ILE A 217 6.50 -4.03 -2.51
N LYS A 218 7.38 -3.02 -2.55
CA LYS A 218 7.52 -2.12 -3.70
C LYS A 218 7.91 -2.88 -4.96
N ARG A 219 8.94 -3.74 -4.87
CA ARG A 219 9.41 -4.57 -6.00
C ARG A 219 8.30 -5.48 -6.52
N ASP A 220 7.64 -6.22 -5.63
CA ASP A 220 6.59 -7.17 -5.99
C ASP A 220 5.36 -6.45 -6.56
N THR A 221 5.05 -5.25 -6.07
CA THR A 221 4.01 -4.37 -6.64
C THR A 221 4.36 -3.94 -8.06
N SER A 222 5.61 -3.55 -8.32
CA SER A 222 6.07 -3.21 -9.68
C SER A 222 6.00 -4.43 -10.61
N SER A 223 6.49 -5.60 -10.19
CA SER A 223 6.39 -6.83 -10.99
C SER A 223 4.94 -7.24 -11.25
N LYS A 224 4.04 -7.06 -10.27
CA LYS A 224 2.61 -7.30 -10.46
C LYS A 224 2.03 -6.40 -11.56
N GLN A 225 2.44 -5.13 -11.61
CA GLN A 225 2.01 -4.21 -12.65
C GLN A 225 2.48 -4.65 -14.04
N GLU A 226 3.73 -5.08 -14.18
CA GLU A 226 4.24 -5.60 -15.46
C GLU A 226 3.44 -6.81 -15.95
N TYR A 227 3.06 -7.71 -15.04
CA TYR A 227 2.21 -8.84 -15.38
C TYR A 227 0.79 -8.39 -15.76
N LEU A 228 0.20 -7.41 -15.09
CA LEU A 228 -1.10 -6.86 -15.48
C LEU A 228 -1.07 -6.21 -16.87
N ASP A 229 -0.02 -5.45 -17.17
CA ASP A 229 0.14 -4.81 -18.49
C ASP A 229 0.33 -5.87 -19.59
N ARG A 230 1.11 -6.93 -19.29
CA ARG A 230 1.26 -8.08 -20.18
C ARG A 230 -0.07 -8.79 -20.40
N GLN A 231 -0.87 -8.98 -19.35
CA GLN A 231 -2.19 -9.59 -19.46
C GLN A 231 -3.09 -8.79 -20.41
N GLU A 232 -3.12 -7.47 -20.25
CA GLU A 232 -3.90 -6.59 -21.12
C GLU A 232 -3.46 -6.70 -22.59
N SER A 233 -2.15 -6.79 -22.85
CA SER A 233 -1.65 -6.98 -24.22
C SER A 233 -2.09 -8.31 -24.84
N LEU A 234 -2.05 -9.40 -24.06
CA LEU A 234 -2.48 -10.73 -24.48
C LEU A 234 -3.99 -10.79 -24.72
N GLU A 235 -4.79 -10.12 -23.89
CA GLU A 235 -6.24 -10.02 -24.08
C GLU A 235 -6.61 -9.22 -25.34
N LYS A 236 -5.83 -8.18 -25.68
CA LYS A 236 -5.96 -7.45 -26.96
C LYS A 236 -5.62 -8.35 -28.14
N GLU A 237 -4.55 -9.13 -28.04
CA GLU A 237 -4.14 -10.08 -29.09
C GLU A 237 -5.18 -11.19 -29.29
N SER A 238 -5.63 -11.83 -28.20
CA SER A 238 -6.69 -12.85 -28.21
C SER A 238 -7.91 -12.35 -28.95
N TYR A 239 -8.31 -11.11 -28.66
CA TYR A 239 -9.47 -10.50 -29.28
C TYR A 239 -9.26 -10.21 -30.77
N ASN A 240 -8.11 -9.69 -31.17
CA ASN A 240 -7.84 -9.47 -32.59
C ASN A 240 -7.89 -10.78 -33.38
N VAL A 241 -7.37 -11.87 -32.79
CA VAL A 241 -7.43 -13.22 -33.38
C VAL A 241 -8.89 -13.72 -33.44
N GLU A 242 -9.68 -13.55 -32.38
CA GLU A 242 -11.12 -13.87 -32.39
C GLU A 242 -11.88 -13.11 -33.47
N GLN A 243 -11.55 -11.83 -33.67
CA GLN A 243 -12.17 -11.01 -34.70
C GLN A 243 -11.79 -11.44 -36.10
N GLN A 244 -10.52 -11.76 -36.32
CA GLN A 244 -10.07 -12.32 -37.61
C GLN A 244 -10.78 -13.64 -37.90
N LEU A 245 -10.96 -14.49 -36.89
CA LEU A 245 -11.64 -15.78 -37.02
C LEU A 245 -13.13 -15.59 -37.36
N LYS A 246 -13.80 -14.61 -36.74
CA LYS A 246 -15.21 -14.29 -37.05
C LYS A 246 -15.38 -13.61 -38.39
N ASN A 247 -14.50 -12.69 -38.78
CA ASN A 247 -14.51 -12.07 -40.11
C ASN A 247 -14.26 -13.10 -41.22
N TYR A 248 -13.40 -14.09 -40.99
CA TYR A 248 -13.19 -15.19 -41.94
C TYR A 248 -14.44 -16.07 -42.09
N GLN A 249 -15.34 -16.02 -41.11
CA GLN A 249 -16.59 -16.78 -41.08
C GLN A 249 -17.83 -15.93 -41.46
N SER A 250 -17.73 -14.61 -41.53
CA SER A 250 -18.88 -13.71 -41.71
C SER A 250 -19.08 -13.29 -43.18
N ASN A 251 -20.34 -13.36 -43.63
CA ASN A 251 -20.79 -12.89 -44.95
C ASN A 251 -21.44 -11.49 -44.89
N LEU A 252 -21.15 -10.71 -43.84
CA LEU A 252 -21.79 -9.40 -43.59
C LEU A 252 -21.04 -8.28 -44.31
N THR A 253 -21.78 -7.36 -44.92
CA THR A 253 -21.26 -6.12 -45.52
C THR A 253 -21.65 -4.90 -44.70
N PHE A 254 -20.69 -4.02 -44.44
CA PHE A 254 -20.90 -2.84 -43.62
C PHE A 254 -21.58 -1.72 -44.44
N GLY A 255 -22.78 -1.31 -44.03
CA GLY A 255 -23.57 -0.26 -44.69
C GLY A 255 -22.99 1.17 -44.60
N GLY A 256 -21.83 1.37 -43.97
CA GLY A 256 -21.05 2.61 -44.06
C GLY A 256 -21.40 3.74 -43.07
N LYS A 257 -22.45 3.62 -42.25
CA LYS A 257 -22.81 4.65 -41.25
C LYS A 257 -23.12 4.03 -39.89
N LEU A 258 -22.49 4.57 -38.85
CA LEU A 258 -22.83 4.29 -37.45
C LEU A 258 -23.76 5.38 -36.92
N ILE A 259 -24.75 4.98 -36.12
CA ILE A 259 -25.58 5.89 -35.33
C ILE A 259 -25.00 6.09 -33.93
N TRP A 260 -25.32 7.22 -33.31
CA TRP A 260 -24.87 7.52 -31.94
C TRP A 260 -25.40 6.46 -30.95
N PRO A 261 -24.51 5.80 -30.18
CA PRO A 261 -24.88 4.63 -29.37
C PRO A 261 -25.62 4.97 -28.06
N MET A 262 -25.78 6.26 -27.75
CA MET A 262 -26.38 6.78 -26.52
C MET A 262 -27.48 7.81 -26.83
N PRO A 263 -28.72 7.39 -27.15
CA PRO A 263 -29.73 8.28 -27.73
C PRO A 263 -30.09 9.49 -26.85
N THR A 264 -29.96 9.34 -25.54
CA THR A 264 -30.40 10.31 -24.53
C THR A 264 -29.29 11.24 -24.02
N ASN A 265 -28.03 10.97 -24.36
CA ASN A 265 -26.90 11.83 -23.98
C ASN A 265 -25.82 11.93 -25.06
N LYS A 266 -25.48 13.17 -25.41
CA LYS A 266 -24.50 13.54 -26.45
C LYS A 266 -23.18 14.08 -25.89
N ASN A 267 -23.06 14.18 -24.57
CA ASN A 267 -21.89 14.74 -23.90
C ASN A 267 -20.75 13.71 -23.81
N ILE A 268 -19.62 14.03 -24.44
CA ILE A 268 -18.38 13.25 -24.37
C ILE A 268 -17.58 13.72 -23.15
N ALA A 269 -17.50 12.86 -22.14
CA ALA A 269 -16.70 13.07 -20.93
C ALA A 269 -15.20 12.88 -21.20
N SER A 270 -14.83 12.01 -22.14
CA SER A 270 -13.44 11.84 -22.57
C SER A 270 -13.30 11.40 -24.01
N TYR A 271 -12.32 11.97 -24.70
CA TYR A 271 -12.01 11.68 -26.10
C TYR A 271 -11.00 10.54 -26.25
N TYR A 272 -10.93 9.97 -27.45
CA TYR A 272 -9.90 9.02 -27.88
C TYR A 272 -8.52 9.68 -27.89
N GLY A 273 -7.47 8.92 -27.53
CA GLY A 273 -6.09 9.38 -27.54
C GLY A 273 -5.34 9.21 -26.22
N ASN A 274 -4.04 9.53 -26.21
CA ASN A 274 -3.23 9.46 -24.99
C ASN A 274 -3.71 10.49 -23.96
N ARG A 275 -4.08 10.00 -22.78
CA ARG A 275 -4.49 10.85 -21.64
C ARG A 275 -3.91 10.34 -20.33
N LEU A 276 -3.87 11.22 -19.33
CA LEU A 276 -3.60 10.82 -17.96
C LEU A 276 -4.76 9.95 -17.45
N HIS A 277 -4.48 8.70 -17.09
CA HIS A 277 -5.49 7.75 -16.61
C HIS A 277 -6.07 8.25 -15.28
N PRO A 278 -7.41 8.40 -15.16
CA PRO A 278 -8.03 9.10 -14.04
C PRO A 278 -7.81 8.40 -12.69
N ILE A 279 -7.70 7.07 -12.69
CA ILE A 279 -7.54 6.24 -11.48
C ILE A 279 -6.06 5.96 -11.17
N TYR A 280 -5.24 5.72 -12.18
CA TYR A 280 -3.87 5.23 -12.00
C TYR A 280 -2.83 6.35 -12.11
N LYS A 281 -3.24 7.55 -12.56
CA LYS A 281 -2.38 8.73 -12.72
C LYS A 281 -1.12 8.48 -13.58
N VAL A 282 -1.24 7.62 -14.58
CA VAL A 282 -0.22 7.35 -15.61
C VAL A 282 -0.75 7.72 -16.99
N TRP A 283 0.12 8.16 -17.89
CA TRP A 283 -0.28 8.43 -19.28
C TRP A 283 -0.56 7.12 -20.00
N LYS A 284 -1.79 6.95 -20.50
CA LYS A 284 -2.26 5.73 -21.17
C LYS A 284 -3.14 6.09 -22.36
N MET A 285 -3.05 5.27 -23.41
CA MET A 285 -3.89 5.39 -24.59
C MET A 285 -5.35 5.08 -24.25
N HIS A 286 -6.26 6.02 -24.49
CA HIS A 286 -7.69 5.81 -24.44
C HIS A 286 -8.20 5.35 -25.80
N THR A 287 -8.68 4.12 -25.87
CA THR A 287 -9.02 3.40 -27.12
C THR A 287 -10.42 3.67 -27.63
N GLY A 288 -11.18 4.55 -26.98
CA GLY A 288 -12.55 4.91 -27.33
C GLY A 288 -12.92 6.31 -26.90
N ILE A 289 -14.23 6.58 -26.84
CA ILE A 289 -14.81 7.77 -26.22
C ILE A 289 -15.63 7.36 -25.00
N ASP A 290 -15.60 8.20 -23.96
CA ASP A 290 -16.45 8.04 -22.79
C ASP A 290 -17.62 9.00 -22.93
N ILE A 291 -18.84 8.47 -23.06
CA ILE A 291 -20.08 9.23 -23.18
C ILE A 291 -20.76 9.21 -21.81
N GLY A 292 -21.00 10.39 -21.22
CA GLY A 292 -21.61 10.46 -19.90
C GLY A 292 -23.01 9.82 -19.89
N SER A 293 -23.37 9.15 -18.79
CA SER A 293 -24.70 8.57 -18.65
C SER A 293 -25.23 8.67 -17.22
N LYS A 294 -26.55 8.58 -17.08
CA LYS A 294 -27.20 8.17 -15.84
C LYS A 294 -27.10 6.65 -15.70
N TRP A 295 -27.24 6.18 -14.47
CA TRP A 295 -27.37 4.75 -14.22
C TRP A 295 -28.60 4.19 -14.95
N ASN A 296 -28.47 3.00 -15.55
CA ASN A 296 -29.51 2.31 -16.32
C ASN A 296 -29.97 2.96 -17.64
N GLU A 297 -29.30 4.03 -18.09
CA GLU A 297 -29.65 4.69 -19.34
C GLU A 297 -29.39 3.76 -20.54
N ALA A 298 -30.22 3.85 -21.59
CA ALA A 298 -30.22 2.88 -22.68
C ALA A 298 -29.01 3.05 -23.60
N ILE A 299 -28.37 1.93 -23.93
CA ILE A 299 -27.30 1.83 -24.94
C ILE A 299 -27.88 1.09 -26.14
N VAL A 300 -27.69 1.65 -27.34
CA VAL A 300 -28.20 1.06 -28.59
C VAL A 300 -27.07 0.59 -29.51
N ALA A 301 -27.37 -0.40 -30.36
CA ALA A 301 -26.44 -0.82 -31.40
C ALA A 301 -26.23 0.29 -32.43
N ALA A 302 -24.97 0.62 -32.69
CA ALA A 302 -24.57 1.68 -33.61
C ALA A 302 -24.81 1.33 -35.08
N ALA A 303 -24.92 0.04 -35.43
CA ALA A 303 -25.28 -0.42 -36.77
C ALA A 303 -25.84 -1.85 -36.71
N ASP A 304 -26.43 -2.29 -37.83
CA ASP A 304 -26.81 -3.70 -38.03
C ASP A 304 -25.57 -4.60 -37.87
N GLY A 305 -25.74 -5.75 -37.24
CA GLY A 305 -24.62 -6.67 -37.04
C GLY A 305 -24.97 -7.89 -36.19
N ASN A 306 -23.96 -8.67 -35.88
CA ASN A 306 -24.06 -9.82 -35.00
C ASN A 306 -23.28 -9.57 -33.71
N VAL A 307 -23.88 -9.85 -32.57
CA VAL A 307 -23.20 -9.78 -31.27
C VAL A 307 -22.15 -10.87 -31.23
N ILE A 308 -20.89 -10.49 -31.10
CA ILE A 308 -19.77 -11.42 -31.11
C ILE A 308 -19.19 -11.66 -29.71
N TYR A 309 -19.53 -10.83 -28.74
CA TYR A 309 -19.20 -11.02 -27.34
C TYR A 309 -20.23 -10.30 -26.46
N ALA A 310 -20.68 -10.95 -25.39
CA ALA A 310 -21.51 -10.36 -24.35
C ALA A 310 -21.14 -10.96 -22.98
N GLY A 311 -20.45 -10.20 -22.14
CA GLY A 311 -19.98 -10.71 -20.84
C GLY A 311 -19.00 -9.79 -20.11
N ALA A 312 -18.46 -10.25 -18.99
CA ALA A 312 -17.49 -9.51 -18.19
C ALA A 312 -16.07 -9.60 -18.77
N ARG A 313 -15.42 -8.45 -18.98
CA ARG A 313 -14.13 -8.34 -19.67
C ARG A 313 -13.15 -7.38 -18.96
N GLY A 314 -12.45 -7.87 -17.95
CA GLY A 314 -11.35 -7.16 -17.29
C GLY A 314 -11.69 -5.71 -16.91
N GLY A 315 -10.80 -4.78 -17.28
CA GLY A 315 -10.97 -3.35 -16.99
C GLY A 315 -12.19 -2.68 -17.64
N TYR A 316 -12.72 -3.25 -18.72
CA TYR A 316 -13.92 -2.77 -19.41
C TYR A 316 -15.22 -3.09 -18.65
N GLY A 317 -15.17 -4.01 -17.68
CA GLY A 317 -16.36 -4.49 -16.99
C GLY A 317 -17.27 -5.29 -17.92
N ASN A 318 -18.58 -5.21 -17.72
CA ASN A 318 -19.54 -5.84 -18.61
C ASN A 318 -19.51 -5.14 -19.97
N THR A 319 -19.30 -5.95 -21.01
CA THR A 319 -18.98 -5.50 -22.36
C THR A 319 -19.82 -6.24 -23.39
N ILE A 320 -20.31 -5.51 -24.38
CA ILE A 320 -20.88 -6.07 -25.63
C ILE A 320 -19.98 -5.67 -26.79
N ILE A 321 -19.82 -6.57 -27.74
CA ILE A 321 -19.11 -6.29 -28.99
C ILE A 321 -19.95 -6.78 -30.15
N ILE A 322 -20.14 -5.94 -31.16
CA ILE A 322 -20.94 -6.24 -32.36
C ILE A 322 -20.02 -6.19 -33.58
N ASP A 323 -20.10 -7.23 -34.41
CA ASP A 323 -19.51 -7.26 -35.75
C ASP A 323 -20.53 -6.75 -36.77
N HIS A 324 -20.13 -5.74 -37.54
CA HIS A 324 -20.95 -5.11 -38.57
C HIS A 324 -20.57 -5.53 -39.99
N GLY A 325 -19.56 -6.40 -40.16
CA GLY A 325 -18.99 -6.75 -41.46
C GLY A 325 -17.84 -5.84 -41.89
N ASP A 326 -17.15 -6.21 -42.97
CA ASP A 326 -15.99 -5.50 -43.53
C ASP A 326 -14.89 -5.14 -42.52
N GLY A 327 -14.77 -5.95 -41.46
CA GLY A 327 -13.82 -5.75 -40.37
C GLY A 327 -14.15 -4.60 -39.42
N ILE A 328 -15.36 -4.02 -39.50
CA ILE A 328 -15.83 -2.98 -38.59
C ILE A 328 -16.57 -3.60 -37.40
N THR A 329 -16.10 -3.28 -36.20
CA THR A 329 -16.71 -3.76 -34.96
C THR A 329 -16.88 -2.61 -33.97
N THR A 330 -17.93 -2.68 -33.15
CA THR A 330 -18.16 -1.70 -32.07
C THR A 330 -18.11 -2.38 -30.71
N LEU A 331 -17.55 -1.70 -29.72
CA LEU A 331 -17.44 -2.16 -28.34
C LEU A 331 -18.20 -1.20 -27.42
N TYR A 332 -18.99 -1.75 -26.50
CA TYR A 332 -19.80 -1.04 -25.52
C TYR A 332 -19.45 -1.55 -24.12
N ALA A 333 -18.83 -0.74 -23.29
CA ALA A 333 -18.32 -1.15 -21.97
C ALA A 333 -19.00 -0.47 -20.79
N HIS A 334 -18.56 -0.84 -19.58
CA HIS A 334 -19.07 -0.36 -18.28
C HIS A 334 -20.57 -0.58 -18.10
N ILE A 335 -21.14 -1.59 -18.78
CA ILE A 335 -22.55 -1.93 -18.71
C ILE A 335 -22.92 -2.31 -17.26
N ASN A 336 -24.14 -2.00 -16.81
CA ASN A 336 -24.59 -2.40 -15.47
C ASN A 336 -24.49 -3.95 -15.27
N THR A 337 -24.29 -4.42 -14.04
CA THR A 337 -24.24 -5.84 -13.64
C THR A 337 -25.40 -6.67 -14.20
N ARG A 338 -26.60 -6.07 -14.32
CA ARG A 338 -27.80 -6.68 -14.93
C ARG A 338 -28.25 -5.95 -16.21
N GLY A 339 -27.30 -5.30 -16.88
CA GLY A 339 -27.56 -4.38 -17.99
C GLY A 339 -27.34 -4.97 -19.38
N ILE A 340 -26.80 -6.18 -19.53
CA ILE A 340 -26.66 -6.83 -20.84
C ILE A 340 -28.02 -7.41 -21.25
N LEU A 341 -28.56 -7.01 -22.41
CA LEU A 341 -29.88 -7.43 -22.89
C LEU A 341 -29.82 -8.37 -24.10
N VAL A 342 -28.63 -8.63 -24.61
CA VAL A 342 -28.37 -9.47 -25.79
C VAL A 342 -27.38 -10.58 -25.47
N LYS A 343 -27.31 -11.61 -26.32
CA LYS A 343 -26.39 -12.75 -26.17
C LYS A 343 -25.41 -12.84 -27.33
N THR A 344 -24.29 -13.51 -27.12
CA THR A 344 -23.38 -13.88 -28.22
C THR A 344 -24.14 -14.61 -29.32
N ASP A 345 -23.80 -14.31 -30.56
CA ASP A 345 -24.37 -14.76 -31.83
C ASP A 345 -25.81 -14.26 -32.12
N GLN A 346 -26.33 -13.34 -31.30
CA GLN A 346 -27.61 -12.67 -31.58
C GLN A 346 -27.45 -11.61 -32.68
N PRO A 347 -28.28 -11.61 -33.74
CA PRO A 347 -28.34 -10.50 -34.68
C PRO A 347 -29.04 -9.29 -34.04
N VAL A 348 -28.56 -8.10 -34.33
CA VAL A 348 -29.11 -6.83 -33.82
C VAL A 348 -29.26 -5.81 -34.94
N LYS A 349 -30.23 -4.91 -34.79
CA LYS A 349 -30.47 -3.79 -35.72
C LYS A 349 -29.93 -2.48 -35.18
N ALA A 350 -29.53 -1.58 -36.08
CA ALA A 350 -29.17 -0.22 -35.71
C ALA A 350 -30.29 0.43 -34.89
N GLY A 351 -29.96 0.96 -33.71
CA GLY A 351 -30.92 1.59 -32.79
C GLY A 351 -31.61 0.63 -31.82
N GLU A 352 -31.40 -0.68 -31.95
CA GLU A 352 -31.91 -1.66 -31.00
C GLU A 352 -31.23 -1.48 -29.63
N VAL A 353 -32.01 -1.51 -28.54
CA VAL A 353 -31.48 -1.41 -27.18
C VAL A 353 -30.78 -2.71 -26.81
N ILE A 354 -29.45 -2.65 -26.71
CA ILE A 354 -28.61 -3.82 -26.43
C ILE A 354 -28.15 -3.89 -24.98
N ALA A 355 -28.10 -2.75 -24.29
CA ALA A 355 -27.62 -2.68 -22.92
C ALA A 355 -28.15 -1.48 -22.13
N LYS A 356 -27.82 -1.48 -20.82
CA LYS A 356 -28.05 -0.38 -19.89
C LYS A 356 -26.73 0.07 -19.27
N ALA A 357 -26.42 1.36 -19.38
CA ALA A 357 -25.18 1.95 -18.88
C ALA A 357 -25.06 1.81 -17.36
N GLY A 358 -23.82 1.67 -16.89
CA GLY A 358 -23.48 1.46 -15.49
C GLY A 358 -22.05 1.91 -15.19
N MET A 359 -21.42 1.22 -14.23
CA MET A 359 -20.07 1.53 -13.75
C MET A 359 -19.29 0.24 -13.41
N THR A 360 -19.50 -0.83 -14.18
CA THR A 360 -18.73 -2.07 -13.95
C THR A 360 -17.31 -1.95 -14.50
N GLY A 361 -16.37 -2.73 -13.96
CA GLY A 361 -14.96 -2.64 -14.35
C GLY A 361 -14.26 -1.43 -13.71
N VAL A 362 -13.33 -0.82 -14.44
CA VAL A 362 -12.52 0.31 -13.99
C VAL A 362 -13.16 1.61 -14.46
N ALA A 363 -14.11 2.14 -13.67
CA ALA A 363 -14.88 3.34 -13.99
C ALA A 363 -14.99 4.28 -12.77
N THR A 364 -14.94 5.59 -12.98
CA THR A 364 -15.05 6.61 -11.92
C THR A 364 -16.48 7.13 -11.70
N GLY A 365 -17.39 6.79 -12.60
CA GLY A 365 -18.79 7.21 -12.57
C GLY A 365 -19.57 6.52 -13.70
N PRO A 366 -20.91 6.59 -13.71
CA PRO A 366 -21.71 5.99 -14.77
C PRO A 366 -21.43 6.65 -16.14
N HIS A 367 -21.00 5.84 -17.11
CA HIS A 367 -20.76 6.26 -18.48
C HIS A 367 -20.77 5.05 -19.43
N LEU A 368 -20.90 5.32 -20.73
CA LEU A 368 -20.62 4.36 -21.78
C LEU A 368 -19.21 4.60 -22.32
N HIS A 369 -18.33 3.61 -22.20
CA HIS A 369 -17.11 3.60 -23.01
C HIS A 369 -17.42 2.93 -24.35
N PHE A 370 -17.27 3.68 -25.43
CA PHE A 370 -17.59 3.27 -26.79
C PHE A 370 -16.34 3.26 -27.67
N GLU A 371 -16.10 2.15 -28.36
CA GLU A 371 -15.01 2.04 -29.34
C GLU A 371 -15.54 1.64 -30.71
N VAL A 372 -14.88 2.14 -31.75
CA VAL A 372 -14.97 1.63 -33.11
C VAL A 372 -13.62 1.00 -33.44
N ARG A 373 -13.62 -0.22 -33.95
CA ARG A 373 -12.40 -0.91 -34.37
C ARG A 373 -12.50 -1.32 -35.83
N LYS A 374 -11.42 -1.12 -36.57
CA LYS A 374 -11.25 -1.58 -37.95
C LYS A 374 -10.17 -2.65 -37.96
N ASN A 375 -10.52 -3.87 -38.36
CA ASN A 375 -9.64 -5.05 -38.33
C ASN A 375 -9.00 -5.26 -36.95
N GLY A 376 -9.77 -5.08 -35.87
CA GLY A 376 -9.32 -5.21 -34.48
C GLY A 376 -8.57 -4.00 -33.92
N VAL A 377 -8.13 -3.05 -34.77
CA VAL A 377 -7.40 -1.86 -34.33
C VAL A 377 -8.37 -0.75 -33.91
N PRO A 378 -8.28 -0.21 -32.67
CA PRO A 378 -9.09 0.91 -32.22
C PRO A 378 -8.88 2.15 -33.08
N GLN A 379 -9.98 2.69 -33.59
CA GLN A 379 -10.04 3.93 -34.35
C GLN A 379 -10.63 5.03 -33.47
N ASN A 380 -10.45 6.28 -33.85
CA ASN A 380 -11.20 7.38 -33.24
C ASN A 380 -12.69 7.21 -33.57
N PRO A 381 -13.58 6.97 -32.59
CA PRO A 381 -15.00 6.78 -32.87
C PRO A 381 -15.67 7.96 -33.59
N LEU A 382 -15.16 9.18 -33.37
CA LEU A 382 -15.73 10.40 -33.97
C LEU A 382 -15.52 10.51 -35.49
N ASP A 383 -14.69 9.65 -36.09
CA ASP A 383 -14.56 9.52 -37.54
C ASP A 383 -15.74 8.75 -38.16
N TYR A 384 -16.48 7.99 -37.34
CA TYR A 384 -17.56 7.09 -37.77
C TYR A 384 -18.94 7.50 -37.27
N VAL A 385 -19.01 8.14 -36.11
CA VAL A 385 -20.26 8.50 -35.43
C VAL A 385 -20.23 9.95 -34.94
N LYS A 386 -21.37 10.64 -35.01
CA LYS A 386 -21.53 12.01 -34.49
C LYS A 386 -22.76 12.12 -33.60
N PRO A 387 -22.75 13.02 -32.59
CA PRO A 387 -23.86 13.16 -31.64
C PRO A 387 -25.17 13.62 -32.26
#